data_AF-A0A2H0GAP1-F1
#
_entry.id   AF-A0A2H0GAP1-F1
#
_cell.length_a   1.000
_cell.length_b   1.000
_cell.length_c   1.000
_cell.angle_alpha   90.00
_cell.angle_beta   90.00
_cell.angle_gamma   90.00
#
_symmetry.space_group_name_H-M   'P 1'
#
loop_
_entity.id
_entity.type
_entity.pdbx_description
1 polymer ?
#
loop_
_entity_poly.entity_id
_entity_poly.type
_entity_poly.pdbx_seq_one_letter_code
_entity_poly.pdbx_strand_id
1 'polypeptide(L)' 'MEIEIITPEKSLYKGEIISAIFPGTDGSFGILNQHAPIISTLKKGDINIIDKNNTPTTFSVEGGVVE' A
#
# COMPACT_ATOMS: atom_id res chain seq x y z
N MET A 1 1.22 4.32 -11.38
CA MET A 1 0.94 2.96 -10.87
C MET A 1 -0.46 2.98 -10.25
N GLU A 2 -1.26 1.94 -10.47
CA GLU A 2 -2.56 1.77 -9.82
C GLU A 2 -2.36 0.91 -8.57
N ILE A 3 -3.05 1.25 -7.49
CA ILE A 3 -3.08 0.42 -6.28
C ILE A 3 -4.53 0.00 -6.00
N GLU A 4 -4.70 -1.24 -5.57
CA GLU A 4 -5.98 -1.78 -5.12
C GLU A 4 -5.78 -2.39 -3.73
N ILE A 5 -6.54 -1.91 -2.75
CA ILE A 5 -6.54 -2.44 -1.39
C ILE A 5 -7.80 -3.28 -1.25
N ILE A 6 -7.63 -4.59 -1.16
CA ILE A 6 -8.72 -5.55 -1.01
C ILE A 6 -8.64 -6.24 0.35
N THR A 7 -9.80 -6.48 0.95
CA THR A 7 -9.97 -7.43 2.05
C THR A 7 -10.80 -8.62 1.57
N PRO A 8 -10.83 -9.73 2.32
CA PRO A 8 -11.67 -10.88 1.98
C PRO A 8 -13.16 -10.54 1.81
N GLU A 9 -13.62 -9.45 2.43
CA GLU A 9 -15.02 -9.02 2.41
C GLU A 9 -15.33 -8.01 1.31
N LYS A 10 -14.41 -7.07 1.00
CA LYS A 10 -14.63 -6.02 -0.01
C LYS A 10 -13.34 -5.32 -0.46
N SER A 11 -13.39 -4.68 -1.62
CA SER A 11 -12.38 -3.68 -2.01
C SER A 11 -12.57 -2.41 -1.18
N LEU A 12 -11.50 -1.98 -0.49
CA LEU A 12 -11.48 -0.78 0.34
C LEU A 12 -11.07 0.46 -0.45
N TYR A 13 -10.16 0.31 -1.41
CA TYR A 13 -9.62 1.42 -2.17
C TYR A 13 -9.12 0.94 -3.53
N LYS A 14 -9.33 1.77 -4.55
CA LYS A 14 -8.79 1.57 -5.89
C LYS A 14 -8.51 2.93 -6.51
N GLY A 15 -7.28 3.17 -6.96
CA GLY A 15 -6.91 4.46 -7.55
C GLY A 15 -5.48 4.55 -8.05
N GLU A 16 -5.21 5.63 -8.78
CA GLU A 16 -3.85 5.99 -9.21
C GLU A 16 -3.10 6.70 -8.08
N ILE A 17 -1.92 6.19 -7.74
CA ILE A 17 -1.05 6.77 -6.71
C ILE A 17 0.32 7.17 -7.28
N ILE A 18 0.98 8.09 -6.59
CA ILE A 18 2.36 8.52 -6.88
C ILE A 18 3.34 7.65 -6.10
N SER A 19 3.03 7.39 -4.83
CA SER A 19 3.84 6.58 -3.92
C SER A 19 2.98 5.94 -2.85
N ALA A 20 3.48 4.83 -2.32
CA ALA A 20 2.90 4.10 -1.20
C ALA A 20 4.00 3.70 -0.22
N ILE A 21 3.70 3.75 1.07
CA ILE A 21 4.57 3.29 2.16
C ILE A 21 3.81 2.20 2.88
N PHE A 22 4.44 1.04 3.00
CA PHE A 22 3.86 -0.15 3.59
C PHE A 22 4.64 -0.59 4.84
N PRO A 23 3.94 -1.09 5.87
CA PRO A 23 4.57 -1.71 7.03
C PRO A 23 4.93 -3.17 6.68
N GLY A 24 6.10 -3.38 6.08
CA GLY A 24 6.62 -4.73 5.84
C GLY A 24 6.99 -5.47 7.13
N THR A 25 7.01 -6.80 7.06
CA THR A 25 7.44 -7.67 8.17
C THR A 25 8.87 -7.38 8.63
N ASP A 26 9.80 -7.24 7.68
CA ASP A 26 11.23 -6.98 7.96
C ASP A 26 11.53 -5.49 8.22
N GLY A 27 10.59 -4.60 7.84
CA GLY A 27 10.75 -3.16 7.96
C GLY A 27 9.74 -2.41 7.10
N SER A 28 9.57 -1.11 7.36
CA SER A 28 8.74 -0.27 6.50
C SER A 28 9.45 0.01 5.19
N PHE A 29 8.73 -0.10 4.07
CA PHE A 29 9.29 0.17 2.74
C PHE A 29 8.34 1.04 1.92
N GLY A 30 8.92 1.84 1.03
CA GLY A 30 8.20 2.71 0.12
C GLY A 30 8.30 2.21 -1.31
N ILE A 31 7.18 2.20 -2.03
CA ILE A 31 7.10 1.93 -3.46
C ILE A 31 6.79 3.23 -4.20
N LEU A 32 7.56 3.49 -5.25
CA LEU A 32 7.41 4.62 -6.16
C LEU A 32 7.02 4.13 -7.55
N ASN A 33 6.60 5.06 -8.41
CA ASN A 33 6.30 4.74 -9.80
C ASN A 33 7.53 4.11 -10.50
N GLN A 34 7.30 3.03 -11.26
CA GLN A 34 8.33 2.20 -11.93
C GLN A 34 9.22 1.36 -11.00
N HIS A 35 8.76 1.06 -9.78
CA HIS A 35 9.41 0.03 -8.97
C HIS A 35 9.29 -1.35 -9.61
N ALA A 36 10.25 -2.23 -9.35
CA ALA A 36 10.20 -3.62 -9.80
C ALA A 36 9.03 -4.37 -9.10
N PRO A 37 8.42 -5.37 -9.77
CA PRO A 37 7.42 -6.23 -9.14
C PRO A 37 8.02 -6.88 -7.88
N ILE A 38 7.33 -6.75 -6.76
CA ILE A 38 7.76 -7.31 -5.48
C ILE A 38 6.55 -7.90 -4.76
N ILE A 39 6.73 -9.07 -4.18
CA ILE A 39 5.75 -9.67 -3.28
C ILE A 39 6.35 -9.62 -1.88
N SER A 40 5.63 -9.02 -0.94
CA SER A 40 6.08 -8.93 0.45
C SER A 40 4.93 -9.14 1.41
N THR A 41 5.23 -9.68 2.58
CA THR A 41 4.29 -9.75 3.70
C THR A 41 4.25 -8.43 4.46
N LEU A 42 3.05 -8.05 4.90
CA LEU A 42 2.78 -6.87 5.71
C LEU A 42 2.55 -7.27 7.16
N LYS A 43 3.07 -6.47 8.09
CA LYS A 43 2.76 -6.57 9.52
C LYS A 43 1.68 -5.56 9.91
N LYS A 44 1.19 -5.68 11.14
CA LYS A 44 0.29 -4.69 11.75
C LYS A 44 0.94 -3.31 11.73
N GLY A 45 0.25 -2.32 11.17
CA GLY A 45 0.72 -0.95 11.07
C GLY A 45 -0.12 -0.12 10.09
N ASP A 46 0.42 1.02 9.69
CA ASP A 46 -0.27 1.97 8.83
C ASP A 46 0.35 2.04 7.43
N ILE A 47 -0.48 1.86 6.41
CA ILE A 47 -0.15 2.09 5.01
C ILE A 47 -0.42 3.56 4.72
N ASN A 48 0.57 4.26 4.17
CA ASN A 48 0.42 5.65 3.76
C ASN A 48 0.55 5.74 2.24
N ILE A 49 -0.47 6.28 1.58
CA ILE A 49 -0.48 6.47 0.13
C ILE A 49 -0.60 7.96 -0.20
N ILE A 50 0.11 8.37 -1.24
CA ILE A 50 -0.02 9.69 -1.85
C ILE A 50 -0.75 9.51 -3.17
N ASP A 51 -1.99 9.99 -3.21
CA ASP A 51 -2.81 9.99 -4.42
C ASP A 51 -2.20 10.91 -5.50
N LYS A 52 -2.61 10.75 -6.75
CA LYS A 52 -2.21 11.61 -7.88
C LYS A 52 -2.43 13.10 -7.60
N ASN A 53 -3.41 13.43 -6.76
CA ASN A 53 -3.71 14.79 -6.33
C ASN A 53 -2.81 15.32 -5.20
N ASN A 54 -1.74 14.61 -4.83
CA ASN A 54 -0.89 14.90 -3.66
C ASN A 54 -1.65 14.84 -2.32
N THR A 55 -2.78 14.14 -2.26
CA THR A 55 -3.53 13.95 -1.03
C THR A 55 -3.01 12.73 -0.29
N PRO A 56 -2.46 12.87 0.93
CA PRO A 56 -2.06 11.75 1.76
C PRO A 56 -3.29 11.03 2.32
N THR A 57 -3.35 9.72 2.18
CA THR A 57 -4.37 8.86 2.80
C THR A 57 -3.69 7.75 3.59
N THR A 58 -4.16 7.51 4.80
CA THR A 58 -3.59 6.49 5.70
C THR A 58 -4.61 5.39 5.96
N PHE A 59 -4.17 4.14 5.89
CA PHE A 59 -4.98 2.95 6.15
C PHE A 59 -4.29 2.09 7.21
N SER A 60 -4.97 1.82 8.32
CA SER A 60 -4.46 0.87 9.31
C SER A 60 -4.77 -0.56 8.87
N VAL A 61 -3.76 -1.42 8.88
CA VAL A 61 -3.85 -2.85 8.55
C VAL A 61 -3.36 -3.70 9.70
N GLU A 62 -4.01 -4.84 9.94
CA GLU A 62 -3.56 -5.80 10.96
C GLU A 62 -2.46 -6.74 10.45
N GLY A 63 -2.31 -6.83 9.12
CA GLY A 63 -1.33 -7.66 8.43
C GLY A 63 -1.88 -8.06 7.06
N GLY A 64 -1.05 -8.70 6.24
CA GLY A 64 -1.46 -9.16 4.92
C GLY A 64 -0.29 -9.43 3.99
N VAL A 65 -0.56 -9.35 2.70
CA VAL A 65 0.44 -9.45 1.62
C VAL A 65 0.25 -8.26 0.68
N VAL A 66 1.35 -7.82 0.08
CA VAL A 66 1.36 -6.86 -1.02
C VAL A 66 2.01 -7.51 -2.23
N GLU A 67 1.43 -7.25 -3.40
CA GLU A 67 1.86 -7.70 -4.73
C GLU A 67 1.72 -6.56 -5.75
#